data_AF-A0A3D9BGH7-F1
#
_entry.id   AF-A0A3D9BGH7-F1
#
_cell.length_a   1.000
_cell.length_b   1.000
_cell.length_c   1.000
_cell.angle_alpha   90.00
_cell.angle_beta   90.00
_cell.angle_gamma   90.00
#
_symmetry.space_group_name_H-M   'P 1'
#
loop_
_entity.id
_entity.type
_entity.pdbx_description
1 polymer ?
#
loop_
_entity_poly.entity_id
_entity_poly.type
_entity_poly.pdbx_seq_one_letter_code
_entity_poly.pdbx_strand_id
1 'polypeptide(L)'
;MDNDLQNEINLHSAGATVRHASIFNHLETHKNDFELTQEFINKWVIPLYMKIRNTNDNEWVEYLKQFKDEITEEVTLTLLGDFNWRTRTIGAYLSALKNYEDQIDIIGIHLLKSEVCYAGDLYAMVLAYYNTPKTIEYLNTYLDYYLQKPELYFDQESVLEAIAYLDMVNNTNNLSKHIKQWNTMLENRGEISKVRNIQIAKIIEEQEGAHRSQKFLNSLNHIIINPELNTKRIAEQIDFLNRLKDFFT
;
A
#
# COMPACT_ATOMS: atom_id res chain seq x y z
N MET A 1 15.74 -26.66 -11.42
CA MET A 1 14.68 -25.66 -11.64
C MET A 1 15.37 -24.46 -12.26
N ASP A 2 14.83 -23.93 -13.35
CA ASP A 2 15.45 -22.81 -14.06
C ASP A 2 15.62 -21.61 -13.11
N ASN A 3 16.81 -21.01 -13.06
CA ASN A 3 17.10 -19.92 -12.11
C ASN A 3 16.14 -18.74 -12.32
N ASP A 4 15.69 -18.54 -13.55
CA ASP A 4 14.71 -17.49 -13.90
C ASP A 4 13.34 -17.77 -13.28
N LEU A 5 12.87 -19.02 -13.31
CA LEU A 5 11.60 -19.40 -12.68
C LEU A 5 11.65 -19.23 -11.15
N GLN A 6 12.76 -19.61 -10.52
CA GLN A 6 12.93 -19.42 -9.07
C GLN A 6 12.91 -17.94 -8.70
N ASN A 7 13.57 -17.09 -9.50
CA ASN A 7 13.55 -15.64 -9.30
C ASN A 7 12.15 -15.06 -9.45
N GLU A 8 11.37 -15.48 -10.44
CA GLU A 8 9.99 -15.02 -10.61
C GLU A 8 9.08 -15.43 -9.44
N ILE A 9 9.24 -16.66 -8.94
CA ILE A 9 8.52 -17.13 -7.75
C ILE A 9 8.89 -16.29 -6.53
N ASN A 10 10.17 -15.99 -6.34
CA ASN A 10 10.65 -15.18 -5.22
C ASN A 10 10.06 -13.76 -5.28
N LEU A 11 10.09 -13.11 -6.45
CA LEU A 11 9.51 -11.78 -6.66
C LEU A 11 8.00 -11.77 -6.42
N HIS A 12 7.28 -12.80 -6.90
CA HIS A 12 5.85 -12.91 -6.67
C HIS A 12 5.54 -13.06 -5.17
N SER A 13 6.28 -13.92 -4.46
CA SER A 13 6.11 -14.14 -3.01
C SER A 13 6.39 -12.88 -2.18
N ALA A 14 7.39 -12.09 -2.61
CA ALA A 14 7.75 -10.79 -2.06
C ALA A 14 6.71 -9.68 -2.32
N GLY A 15 5.77 -9.91 -3.24
CA GLY A 15 4.72 -8.95 -3.60
C GLY A 15 5.03 -8.08 -4.82
N ALA A 16 6.13 -8.33 -5.54
CA ALA A 16 6.42 -7.68 -6.82
C ALA A 16 5.65 -8.33 -7.97
N THR A 17 4.31 -8.33 -7.84
CA THR A 17 3.38 -8.96 -8.78
C THR A 17 3.17 -8.15 -10.05
N VAL A 18 3.45 -6.84 -9.99
CA VAL A 18 3.45 -5.92 -11.12
C VAL A 18 4.82 -5.27 -11.21
N ARG A 19 5.47 -5.36 -12.38
CA ARG A 19 6.75 -4.73 -12.67
C ARG A 19 6.51 -3.63 -13.70
N HIS A 20 6.71 -2.37 -13.31
CA HIS A 20 6.55 -1.21 -14.21
C HIS A 20 7.80 -0.34 -14.21
N ALA A 21 8.07 0.31 -15.35
CA ALA A 21 9.04 1.39 -15.38
C ALA A 21 8.39 2.64 -14.77
N SER A 22 9.01 3.18 -13.73
CA SER A 22 8.55 4.40 -13.07
C SER A 22 9.56 5.53 -13.27
N ILE A 23 9.06 6.77 -13.30
CA ILE A 23 9.93 7.94 -13.24
C ILE A 23 10.76 7.96 -11.94
N PHE A 24 10.33 7.24 -10.91
CA PHE A 24 10.99 7.13 -9.60
C PHE A 24 12.10 6.06 -9.56
N ASN A 25 12.42 5.41 -10.68
CA ASN A 25 13.46 4.38 -10.71
C ASN A 25 14.84 4.91 -10.30
N HIS A 26 15.11 6.19 -10.55
CA HIS A 26 16.36 6.86 -10.18
C HIS A 26 16.50 7.15 -8.68
N LEU A 27 15.41 7.09 -7.90
CA LEU A 27 15.47 7.30 -6.46
C LEU A 27 16.18 6.13 -5.80
N GLU A 28 17.23 6.45 -5.04
CA GLU A 28 17.92 5.51 -4.18
C GLU A 28 16.97 5.05 -3.07
N THR A 29 16.89 3.75 -2.86
CA THR A 29 16.00 3.14 -1.87
C THR A 29 16.85 2.35 -0.89
N HIS A 30 16.53 2.46 0.39
CA HIS A 30 17.19 1.66 1.41
C HIS A 30 16.93 0.17 1.14
N LYS A 31 18.00 -0.61 1.09
CA LYS A 31 17.99 -2.05 0.85
C LYS A 31 19.04 -2.69 1.74
N ASN A 32 18.70 -3.86 2.28
CA ASN A 32 19.68 -4.69 2.97
C ASN A 32 20.66 -5.29 1.95
N ASP A 33 21.90 -5.47 2.36
CA ASP A 33 22.91 -6.27 1.65
C ASP A 33 22.96 -7.72 2.14
N PHE A 34 22.02 -8.11 3.00
CA PHE A 34 21.85 -9.44 3.58
C PHE A 34 20.40 -9.92 3.52
N GLU A 35 20.22 -11.24 3.61
CA GLU A 35 18.91 -11.86 3.79
C GLU A 35 18.52 -11.91 5.28
N LEU A 36 17.26 -11.65 5.58
CA LEU A 36 16.76 -11.75 6.95
C LEU A 36 16.77 -13.20 7.44
N THR A 37 17.21 -13.41 8.68
CA THR A 37 17.15 -14.73 9.29
C THR A 37 15.70 -15.13 9.56
N GLN A 38 15.40 -16.43 9.54
CA GLN A 38 14.07 -16.93 9.86
C GLN A 38 13.66 -16.57 11.31
N GLU A 39 14.61 -16.50 12.24
CA GLU A 39 14.37 -16.05 13.61
C GLU A 39 13.88 -14.59 13.64
N PHE A 40 14.53 -13.70 12.89
CA PHE A 40 14.11 -12.31 12.76
C PHE A 40 12.71 -12.19 12.15
N ILE A 41 12.42 -12.95 11.09
CA ILE A 41 11.10 -13.00 10.45
C ILE A 41 10.03 -13.53 11.42
N ASN A 42 10.33 -14.60 12.16
CA ASN A 42 9.40 -15.20 13.12
C ASN A 42 9.09 -14.26 14.28
N LYS A 43 10.04 -13.41 14.67
CA LYS A 43 9.84 -12.40 15.72
C LYS A 43 9.07 -11.20 15.20
N TRP A 44 9.55 -10.56 14.15
CA TRP A 44 9.06 -9.24 13.76
C TRP A 44 7.96 -9.26 12.71
N VAL A 45 7.82 -10.34 11.93
CA VAL A 45 6.91 -10.33 10.76
C VAL A 45 5.71 -11.22 11.00
N ILE A 46 5.92 -12.52 11.24
CA ILE A 46 4.86 -13.53 11.29
C ILE A 46 3.72 -13.19 12.26
N PRO A 47 3.98 -12.72 13.49
CA PRO A 47 2.91 -12.40 14.45
C PRO A 47 2.10 -11.16 14.08
N LEU A 48 2.65 -10.29 13.21
CA LEU A 48 2.18 -8.91 13.06
C LEU A 48 1.58 -8.63 11.68
N TYR A 49 2.13 -9.15 10.59
CA TYR A 49 1.89 -8.60 9.23
C TYR A 49 0.42 -8.62 8.78
N MET A 50 -0.38 -9.58 9.24
CA MET A 50 -1.83 -9.64 8.98
C MET A 50 -2.67 -8.88 10.00
N LYS A 51 -2.10 -8.56 11.18
CA LYS A 51 -2.82 -8.00 12.33
C LYS A 51 -2.55 -6.52 12.56
N ILE A 52 -1.41 -6.00 12.11
CA ILE A 52 -0.91 -4.63 12.40
C ILE A 52 -1.88 -3.51 11.99
N ARG A 53 -2.78 -3.80 11.04
CA ARG A 53 -3.82 -2.87 10.57
C ARG A 53 -5.12 -2.92 11.39
N ASN A 54 -5.29 -3.94 12.23
CA ASN A 54 -6.50 -4.20 12.98
C ASN A 54 -6.48 -3.48 14.32
N THR A 55 -7.20 -2.36 14.39
CA THR A 55 -7.34 -1.51 15.58
C THR A 55 -8.28 -2.10 16.64
N ASN A 56 -8.95 -3.22 16.35
CA ASN A 56 -9.86 -3.91 17.28
C ASN A 56 -9.22 -5.14 17.93
N ASP A 57 -8.01 -5.53 17.54
CA ASP A 57 -7.26 -6.65 18.11
C ASP A 57 -6.13 -6.13 19.00
N ASN A 58 -6.11 -6.56 20.26
CA ASN A 58 -5.07 -6.20 21.22
C ASN A 58 -3.97 -7.27 21.34
N GLU A 59 -4.14 -8.48 20.79
CA GLU A 59 -3.16 -9.57 20.96
C GLU A 59 -1.80 -9.19 20.38
N TRP A 60 -1.77 -8.61 19.18
CA TRP A 60 -0.52 -8.18 18.55
C TRP A 60 0.10 -6.97 19.28
N VAL A 61 -0.72 -6.13 19.92
CA VAL A 61 -0.24 -5.02 20.74
C VAL A 61 0.46 -5.56 21.98
N GLU A 62 -0.15 -6.51 22.68
CA GLU A 62 0.46 -7.16 23.84
C GLU A 62 1.73 -7.92 23.46
N TYR A 63 1.77 -8.53 22.26
CA TYR A 63 3.01 -9.08 21.70
C TYR A 63 4.09 -8.01 21.55
N LEU A 64 3.80 -6.88 20.91
CA LEU A 64 4.77 -5.80 20.74
C LEU A 64 5.25 -5.21 22.06
N LYS A 65 4.38 -5.10 23.07
CA LYS A 65 4.76 -4.59 24.40
C LYS A 65 5.85 -5.42 25.06
N GLN A 66 5.88 -6.74 24.82
CA GLN A 66 6.93 -7.63 25.35
C GLN A 66 8.32 -7.31 24.76
N PHE A 67 8.36 -6.73 23.56
CA PHE A 67 9.59 -6.44 22.82
C PHE A 67 9.82 -4.94 22.63
N LYS A 68 9.10 -4.08 23.36
CA LYS A 68 9.09 -2.62 23.12
C LYS A 68 10.47 -1.96 23.13
N ASP A 69 11.38 -2.47 23.96
CA ASP A 69 12.74 -1.95 24.12
C ASP A 69 13.69 -2.48 23.03
N GLU A 70 13.28 -3.55 22.33
CA GLU A 70 14.02 -4.12 21.20
C GLU A 70 13.59 -3.54 19.85
N ILE A 71 12.54 -2.70 19.80
CA ILE A 71 12.13 -1.99 18.59
C ILE A 71 13.07 -0.80 18.40
N THR A 72 14.29 -1.07 17.93
CA THR A 72 15.31 -0.05 17.64
C THR A 72 15.18 0.48 16.23
N GLU A 73 15.85 1.59 15.95
CA GLU A 73 15.95 2.16 14.61
C GLU A 73 16.56 1.16 13.61
N GLU A 74 17.58 0.39 14.04
CA GLU A 74 18.21 -0.65 13.24
C GLU A 74 17.24 -1.78 12.87
N VAL A 75 16.35 -2.18 13.79
CA VAL A 75 15.32 -3.19 13.51
C VAL A 75 14.35 -2.69 12.45
N THR A 76 13.90 -1.45 12.53
CA THR A 76 12.94 -0.90 11.55
C THR A 76 13.60 -0.63 10.21
N LEU A 77 14.87 -0.19 10.18
CA LEU A 77 15.68 -0.10 8.94
C LEU A 77 15.82 -1.48 8.29
N THR A 78 16.22 -2.49 9.06
CA THR A 78 16.36 -3.87 8.58
C THR A 78 15.06 -4.40 7.96
N LEU A 79 13.91 -4.08 8.56
CA LEU A 79 12.60 -4.44 8.01
C LEU A 79 12.26 -3.65 6.73
N LEU A 80 12.59 -2.36 6.67
CA LEU A 80 12.35 -1.50 5.50
C LEU A 80 13.28 -1.84 4.32
N GLY A 81 14.49 -2.36 4.60
CA GLY A 81 15.48 -2.72 3.60
C GLY A 81 15.22 -4.06 2.92
N ASP A 82 14.36 -4.90 3.50
CA ASP A 82 13.97 -6.16 2.88
C ASP A 82 12.98 -5.93 1.72
N PHE A 83 13.20 -6.60 0.59
CA PHE A 83 12.33 -6.48 -0.58
C PHE A 83 11.12 -7.43 -0.42
N ASN A 84 10.25 -7.13 0.54
CA ASN A 84 9.03 -7.90 0.80
C ASN A 84 7.97 -6.99 1.42
N TRP A 85 6.74 -7.06 0.91
CA TRP A 85 5.68 -6.20 1.42
C TRP A 85 5.39 -6.39 2.90
N ARG A 86 5.56 -7.60 3.43
CA ARG A 86 5.25 -7.93 4.84
C ARG A 86 6.23 -7.23 5.77
N THR A 87 7.52 -7.34 5.48
CA THR A 87 8.59 -6.72 6.29
C THR A 87 8.52 -5.22 6.21
N ARG A 88 8.40 -4.64 5.01
CA ARG A 88 8.30 -3.18 4.86
C ARG A 88 7.05 -2.59 5.51
N THR A 89 5.93 -3.30 5.46
CA THR A 89 4.70 -2.94 6.20
C THR A 89 5.01 -2.81 7.70
N ILE A 90 5.62 -3.83 8.30
CA ILE A 90 5.95 -3.78 9.73
C ILE A 90 6.98 -2.69 10.02
N GLY A 91 8.05 -2.60 9.22
CA GLY A 91 9.11 -1.59 9.40
C GLY A 91 8.54 -0.17 9.42
N ALA A 92 7.67 0.16 8.47
CA ALA A 92 7.02 1.48 8.41
C ALA A 92 6.13 1.76 9.63
N TYR A 93 5.34 0.77 10.07
CA TYR A 93 4.48 0.94 11.25
C TYR A 93 5.31 1.15 12.53
N LEU A 94 6.32 0.30 12.75
CA LEU A 94 7.17 0.37 13.94
C LEU A 94 8.02 1.65 13.96
N SER A 95 8.48 2.11 12.79
CA SER A 95 9.12 3.43 12.65
C SER A 95 8.22 4.56 13.16
N ALA A 96 6.95 4.55 12.74
CA ALA A 96 5.97 5.55 13.16
C ALA A 96 5.66 5.44 14.67
N LEU A 97 5.48 4.21 15.17
CA LEU A 97 5.22 3.93 16.59
C LEU A 97 6.33 4.46 17.51
N LYS A 98 7.59 4.31 17.10
CA LYS A 98 8.78 4.77 17.85
C LYS A 98 9.23 6.19 17.48
N ASN A 99 8.54 6.85 16.55
CA ASN A 99 8.86 8.20 16.07
C ASN A 99 10.27 8.34 15.45
N TYR A 100 10.71 7.35 14.65
CA TYR A 100 11.98 7.41 13.92
C TYR A 100 11.83 8.26 12.65
N GLU A 101 11.84 9.59 12.82
CA GLU A 101 11.61 10.57 11.74
C GLU A 101 12.66 10.51 10.62
N ASP A 102 13.88 10.07 10.91
CA ASP A 102 14.95 9.90 9.90
C ASP A 102 14.60 8.83 8.83
N GLN A 103 13.60 7.98 9.09
CA GLN A 103 13.12 6.96 8.16
C GLN A 103 11.96 7.43 7.27
N ILE A 104 11.46 8.66 7.44
CA ILE A 104 10.36 9.22 6.64
C ILE A 104 10.69 9.18 5.14
N ASP A 105 11.93 9.49 4.77
CA ASP A 105 12.35 9.48 3.36
C ASP A 105 12.36 8.08 2.77
N ILE A 106 12.78 7.10 3.55
CA ILE A 106 12.78 5.70 3.11
C ILE A 106 11.35 5.26 2.81
N ILE A 107 10.41 5.58 3.69
CA ILE A 107 8.99 5.25 3.54
C ILE A 107 8.37 6.01 2.36
N GLY A 108 8.67 7.30 2.22
CA GLY A 108 8.21 8.12 1.09
C GLY A 108 8.71 7.59 -0.25
N ILE A 109 9.99 7.24 -0.35
CA ILE A 109 10.59 6.66 -1.56
C ILE A 109 9.97 5.29 -1.85
N HIS A 110 9.76 4.43 -0.84
CA HIS A 110 9.09 3.14 -1.03
C HIS A 110 7.67 3.31 -1.57
N LEU A 111 6.92 4.30 -1.09
CA LEU A 111 5.61 4.65 -1.64
C LEU A 111 5.73 5.06 -3.12
N LEU A 112 6.61 6.01 -3.44
CA LEU A 112 6.80 6.49 -4.81
C LEU A 112 7.20 5.36 -5.78
N LYS A 113 8.11 4.48 -5.38
CA LYS A 113 8.54 3.39 -6.25
C LYS A 113 7.46 2.31 -6.42
N SER A 114 6.59 2.10 -5.43
CA SER A 114 5.49 1.14 -5.46
C SER A 114 5.93 -0.26 -5.91
N GLU A 115 7.05 -0.75 -5.37
CA GLU A 115 7.72 -1.97 -5.86
C GLU A 115 7.04 -3.28 -5.38
N VAL A 116 6.22 -3.21 -4.33
CA VAL A 116 5.56 -4.36 -3.72
C VAL A 116 4.10 -4.05 -3.37
N CYS A 117 3.22 -5.03 -3.50
CA CYS A 117 1.79 -4.89 -3.20
C CYS A 117 1.50 -4.75 -1.70
N TYR A 118 0.29 -4.32 -1.33
CA TYR A 118 -0.21 -4.30 0.06
C TYR A 118 0.59 -3.46 1.06
N ALA A 119 1.52 -2.61 0.64
CA ALA A 119 2.29 -1.76 1.54
C ALA A 119 1.98 -0.26 1.37
N GLY A 120 1.50 0.16 0.20
CA GLY A 120 1.27 1.58 -0.11
C GLY A 120 0.19 2.22 0.75
N ASP A 121 -0.90 1.51 1.07
CA ASP A 121 -1.93 1.98 2.01
C ASP A 121 -1.33 2.36 3.37
N LEU A 122 -0.43 1.53 3.89
CA LEU A 122 0.21 1.76 5.18
C LEU A 122 1.26 2.87 5.11
N TYR A 123 2.06 2.95 4.04
CA TYR A 123 2.96 4.08 3.86
C TYR A 123 2.18 5.39 3.81
N ALA A 124 1.04 5.43 3.13
CA ALA A 124 0.16 6.60 3.09
C ALA A 124 -0.34 6.98 4.49
N MET A 125 -0.77 5.99 5.28
CA MET A 125 -1.17 6.19 6.67
C MET A 125 -0.02 6.73 7.53
N VAL A 126 1.19 6.18 7.43
CA VAL A 126 2.36 6.63 8.19
C VAL A 126 2.78 8.05 7.81
N LEU A 127 2.77 8.39 6.52
CA LEU A 127 3.06 9.75 6.05
C LEU A 127 2.01 10.75 6.52
N ALA A 128 0.73 10.35 6.55
CA ALA A 128 -0.35 11.15 7.11
C ALA A 128 -0.23 11.28 8.64
N TYR A 129 0.21 10.23 9.34
CA TYR A 129 0.48 10.27 10.77
C TYR A 129 1.53 11.34 11.13
N TYR A 130 2.64 11.40 10.40
CA TYR A 130 3.67 12.41 10.63
C TYR A 130 3.22 13.84 10.29
N ASN A 131 2.31 14.00 9.32
CA ASN A 131 1.68 15.27 8.95
C ASN A 131 2.68 16.45 8.84
N THR A 132 3.73 16.29 8.03
CA THR A 132 4.70 17.36 7.75
C THR A 132 4.56 17.83 6.30
N PRO A 133 5.07 19.03 5.94
CA PRO A 133 5.08 19.47 4.55
C PRO A 133 5.72 18.44 3.61
N LYS A 134 6.78 17.77 4.06
CA LYS A 134 7.50 16.75 3.30
C LYS A 134 6.68 15.48 3.09
N THR A 135 5.97 15.02 4.11
CA THR A 135 5.15 13.80 3.98
C THR A 135 3.95 14.05 3.08
N ILE A 136 3.35 15.25 3.15
CA ILE A 136 2.31 15.70 2.22
C ILE A 136 2.85 15.76 0.78
N GLU A 137 4.08 16.24 0.58
CA GLU A 137 4.72 16.27 -0.74
C GLU A 137 4.89 14.87 -1.34
N TYR A 138 5.31 13.87 -0.56
CA TYR A 138 5.37 12.48 -1.03
C TYR A 138 4.01 11.94 -1.50
N LEU A 139 2.94 12.20 -0.74
CA LEU A 139 1.58 11.78 -1.10
C LEU A 139 1.09 12.47 -2.39
N ASN A 140 1.33 13.77 -2.53
CA ASN A 140 0.97 14.50 -3.76
C ASN A 140 1.77 14.00 -4.97
N THR A 141 3.10 13.83 -4.81
CA THR A 141 3.99 13.35 -5.87
C THR A 141 3.59 11.96 -6.35
N TYR A 142 3.17 11.09 -5.44
CA TYR A 142 2.61 9.78 -5.79
C TYR A 142 1.37 9.92 -6.67
N LEU A 143 0.39 10.75 -6.26
CA LEU A 143 -0.87 10.92 -6.97
C LEU A 143 -0.67 11.58 -8.35
N ASP A 144 0.19 12.60 -8.43
CA ASP A 144 0.52 13.30 -9.67
C ASP A 144 0.98 12.30 -10.74
N TYR A 145 1.71 11.26 -10.36
CA TYR A 145 2.17 10.21 -11.28
C TYR A 145 1.13 9.10 -11.48
N TYR A 146 0.69 8.45 -10.40
CA TYR A 146 -0.06 7.19 -10.48
C TYR A 146 -1.53 7.35 -10.86
N LEU A 147 -2.13 8.55 -10.74
CA LEU A 147 -3.46 8.80 -11.28
C LEU A 147 -3.46 8.83 -12.82
N GLN A 148 -2.31 9.03 -13.44
CA GLN A 148 -2.16 8.98 -14.90
C GLN A 148 -1.94 7.54 -15.43
N LYS A 149 -1.96 6.53 -14.55
CA LYS A 149 -1.65 5.13 -14.84
C LYS A 149 -2.86 4.23 -14.53
N PRO A 150 -3.97 4.34 -15.29
CA PRO A 150 -5.20 3.58 -15.03
C PRO A 150 -4.99 2.07 -15.06
N GLU A 151 -3.98 1.58 -15.77
CA GLU A 151 -3.57 0.18 -15.84
C GLU A 151 -2.92 -0.34 -14.55
N LEU A 152 -2.40 0.54 -13.71
CA LEU A 152 -1.77 0.18 -12.43
C LEU A 152 -2.79 0.30 -11.30
N TYR A 153 -3.29 -0.84 -10.83
CA TYR A 153 -4.22 -0.94 -9.69
C TYR A 153 -3.45 -1.00 -8.38
N PHE A 154 -2.84 0.13 -8.00
CA PHE A 154 -2.07 0.29 -6.77
C PHE A 154 -2.92 1.01 -5.70
N ASP A 155 -2.27 1.72 -4.78
CA ASP A 155 -2.88 2.32 -3.60
C ASP A 155 -3.38 3.77 -3.84
N GLN A 156 -3.71 4.16 -5.08
CA GLN A 156 -4.14 5.54 -5.40
C GLN A 156 -5.33 6.03 -4.55
N GLU A 157 -6.30 5.17 -4.29
CA GLU A 157 -7.47 5.49 -3.46
C GLU A 157 -7.05 5.76 -2.00
N SER A 158 -6.24 4.88 -1.41
CA SER A 158 -5.75 5.07 -0.03
C SER A 158 -4.88 6.31 0.13
N VAL A 159 -4.07 6.67 -0.88
CA VAL A 159 -3.29 7.91 -0.88
C VAL A 159 -4.20 9.15 -1.01
N LEU A 160 -5.28 9.07 -1.80
CA LEU A 160 -6.30 10.13 -1.85
C LEU A 160 -7.03 10.29 -0.52
N GLU A 161 -7.40 9.20 0.13
CA GLU A 161 -8.02 9.21 1.46
C GLU A 161 -7.08 9.83 2.51
N ALA A 162 -5.78 9.55 2.43
CA ALA A 162 -4.78 10.18 3.28
C ALA A 162 -4.72 11.71 3.09
N ILE A 163 -4.71 12.18 1.84
CA ILE A 163 -4.76 13.61 1.54
C ILE A 163 -6.07 14.24 2.01
N ALA A 164 -7.21 13.57 1.81
CA ALA A 164 -8.52 14.05 2.27
C ALA A 164 -8.58 14.18 3.80
N TYR A 165 -8.01 13.21 4.52
CA TYR A 165 -7.86 13.27 5.97
C TYR A 165 -6.99 14.47 6.40
N LEU A 166 -5.83 14.66 5.76
CA LEU A 166 -4.92 15.77 6.07
C LEU A 166 -5.54 17.14 5.77
N ASP A 167 -6.32 17.27 4.70
CA ASP A 167 -7.05 18.50 4.40
C ASP A 167 -8.07 18.84 5.50
N MET A 168 -8.75 17.83 6.05
CA MET A 168 -9.68 18.00 7.16
C MET A 168 -8.96 18.41 8.46
N VAL A 169 -7.80 17.81 8.75
CA VAL A 169 -7.00 18.10 9.96
C VAL A 169 -6.33 19.48 9.87
N ASN A 170 -5.76 19.83 8.72
CA ASN A 170 -4.97 21.03 8.53
C ASN A 170 -5.77 22.23 8.00
N ASN A 171 -7.06 22.03 7.69
CA ASN A 171 -7.90 23.00 6.99
C ASN A 171 -7.26 23.47 5.66
N THR A 172 -6.85 22.50 4.84
CA THR A 172 -6.25 22.71 3.52
C THR A 172 -7.12 22.15 2.40
N ASN A 173 -6.65 22.22 1.14
CA ASN A 173 -7.41 21.77 -0.03
C ASN A 173 -6.51 21.11 -1.11
N ASN A 174 -5.59 20.24 -0.67
CA ASN A 174 -4.71 19.49 -1.57
C ASN A 174 -5.47 18.46 -2.42
N LEU A 175 -6.54 17.86 -1.88
CA LEU A 175 -7.36 16.88 -2.57
C LEU A 175 -7.90 17.41 -3.91
N SER A 176 -8.32 18.68 -3.94
CA SER A 176 -8.90 19.32 -5.13
C SER A 176 -7.99 19.27 -6.35
N LYS A 177 -6.67 19.22 -6.16
CA LYS A 177 -5.67 19.11 -7.24
C LYS A 177 -5.81 17.79 -8.01
N HIS A 178 -6.28 16.75 -7.34
CA HIS A 178 -6.26 15.36 -7.81
C HIS A 178 -7.61 14.85 -8.31
N ILE A 179 -8.73 15.44 -7.88
CA ILE A 179 -10.09 14.94 -8.17
C ILE A 179 -10.34 14.76 -9.67
N LYS A 180 -9.88 15.70 -10.51
CA LYS A 180 -10.06 15.58 -11.96
C LYS A 180 -9.33 14.35 -12.51
N GLN A 181 -8.07 14.15 -12.13
CA GLN A 181 -7.27 13.02 -12.58
C GLN A 181 -7.80 11.69 -12.03
N TRP A 182 -8.26 11.68 -10.79
CA TRP A 182 -8.95 10.53 -10.18
C TRP A 182 -10.17 10.10 -10.99
N ASN A 183 -11.08 11.03 -11.31
CA ASN A 183 -12.26 10.73 -12.10
C ASN A 183 -11.91 10.21 -13.50
N THR A 184 -10.96 10.87 -14.18
CA THR A 184 -10.47 10.40 -15.49
C THR A 184 -9.85 9.00 -15.41
N MET A 185 -9.12 8.70 -14.33
CA MET A 185 -8.56 7.37 -14.12
C MET A 185 -9.65 6.31 -13.93
N LEU A 186 -10.68 6.60 -13.13
CA LEU A 186 -11.81 5.70 -12.91
C LEU A 186 -12.57 5.41 -14.21
N GLU A 187 -12.82 6.44 -15.02
CA GLU A 187 -13.43 6.29 -16.35
C GLU A 187 -12.59 5.36 -17.24
N ASN A 188 -11.28 5.61 -17.32
CA ASN A 188 -10.34 4.78 -18.09
C ASN A 188 -10.31 3.32 -17.60
N ARG A 189 -10.30 3.09 -16.28
CA ARG A 189 -10.39 1.74 -15.70
C ARG A 189 -11.69 1.04 -16.07
N GLY A 190 -12.81 1.78 -16.09
CA GLY A 190 -14.11 1.30 -16.54
C GLY A 190 -14.06 0.84 -18.00
N GLU A 191 -13.50 1.65 -18.90
CA GLU A 191 -13.35 1.30 -20.31
C GLU A 191 -12.42 0.10 -20.53
N ILE A 192 -11.27 0.04 -19.83
CA ILE A 192 -10.36 -1.12 -19.86
C ILE A 192 -11.10 -2.40 -19.44
N SER A 193 -11.89 -2.32 -18.38
CA SER A 193 -12.67 -3.46 -17.86
C SER A 193 -13.74 -3.91 -18.87
N LYS A 194 -14.44 -2.98 -19.52
CA LYS A 194 -15.43 -3.29 -20.57
C LYS A 194 -14.79 -4.04 -21.74
N VAL A 195 -13.65 -3.57 -22.25
CA VAL A 195 -12.94 -4.24 -23.36
C VAL A 195 -12.53 -5.66 -22.98
N ARG A 196 -11.97 -5.86 -21.78
CA ARG A 196 -11.59 -7.19 -21.27
C ARG A 196 -12.80 -8.10 -21.13
N ASN A 197 -13.90 -7.59 -20.60
CA ASN A 197 -15.15 -8.36 -20.43
C ASN A 197 -15.72 -8.81 -21.79
N ILE A 198 -15.66 -7.97 -22.83
CA ILE A 198 -16.07 -8.35 -24.19
C ILE A 198 -15.17 -9.46 -24.74
N GLN A 199 -13.86 -9.37 -24.55
CA GLN A 199 -12.91 -10.40 -24.98
C GLN A 199 -13.17 -11.75 -24.28
N ILE A 200 -13.41 -11.72 -22.97
CA ILE A 200 -13.75 -12.92 -22.20
C ILE A 200 -15.10 -13.50 -22.66
N ALA A 201 -16.10 -12.65 -22.87
CA ALA A 201 -17.41 -13.09 -23.37
C ALA A 201 -17.29 -13.81 -24.72
N LYS A 202 -16.41 -13.33 -25.62
CA LYS A 202 -16.11 -14.00 -26.89
C LYS A 202 -15.48 -15.37 -26.69
N ILE A 203 -14.51 -15.50 -25.77
CA ILE A 203 -13.89 -16.79 -25.43
C ILE A 203 -14.94 -17.76 -24.85
N ILE A 204 -15.80 -17.29 -23.93
CA ILE A 204 -16.88 -18.10 -23.35
C ILE A 204 -17.88 -18.52 -24.45
N GLU A 205 -18.21 -17.65 -25.40
CA GLU A 205 -19.09 -18.00 -26.51
C GLU A 205 -18.49 -19.10 -27.40
N GLU A 206 -17.20 -19.01 -27.71
CA GLU A 206 -16.47 -20.01 -28.49
C GLU A 206 -16.37 -21.37 -27.75
N GLN A 207 -16.20 -21.36 -26.43
CA GLN A 207 -15.98 -22.58 -25.62
C GLN A 207 -17.28 -23.20 -25.07
N GLU A 208 -18.25 -22.38 -24.70
CA GLU A 208 -19.43 -22.78 -23.92
C GLU A 208 -20.77 -22.30 -24.53
N GLY A 209 -20.72 -21.56 -25.64
CA GLY A 209 -21.88 -21.11 -26.40
C GLY A 209 -22.46 -19.76 -25.94
N ALA A 210 -23.24 -19.14 -26.85
CA ALA A 210 -23.78 -17.79 -26.69
C ALA A 210 -24.62 -17.58 -25.41
N HIS A 211 -25.32 -18.62 -24.94
CA HIS A 211 -26.12 -18.51 -23.71
C HIS A 211 -25.26 -18.26 -22.46
N ARG A 212 -24.10 -18.91 -22.36
CA ARG A 212 -23.16 -18.75 -21.24
C ARG A 212 -22.48 -17.39 -21.28
N SER A 213 -22.07 -16.95 -22.47
CA SER A 213 -21.53 -15.62 -22.71
C SER A 213 -22.50 -14.51 -22.31
N GLN A 214 -23.77 -14.60 -22.72
CA GLN A 214 -24.79 -13.61 -22.37
C GLN A 214 -25.07 -13.57 -20.85
N LYS A 215 -25.08 -14.74 -20.18
CA LYS A 215 -25.24 -14.80 -18.73
C LYS A 215 -24.07 -14.14 -17.99
N PHE A 216 -22.83 -14.32 -18.47
CA PHE A 216 -21.66 -13.63 -17.95
C PHE A 216 -21.79 -12.11 -18.10
N LEU A 217 -22.09 -11.62 -19.31
CA LEU A 217 -22.27 -10.17 -19.55
C LEU A 217 -23.35 -9.56 -18.66
N ASN A 218 -24.48 -10.24 -18.47
CA ASN A 218 -25.57 -9.76 -17.61
C ASN A 218 -25.17 -9.67 -16.13
N SER A 219 -24.26 -10.55 -15.65
CA SER A 219 -23.80 -10.53 -14.26
C SER A 219 -22.94 -9.31 -13.91
N LEU A 220 -22.29 -8.70 -14.91
CA LEU A 220 -21.40 -7.56 -14.72
C LEU A 220 -22.15 -6.24 -14.45
N ASN A 221 -23.44 -6.16 -14.79
CA ASN A 221 -24.29 -4.99 -14.57
C ASN A 221 -24.58 -4.70 -13.08
N HIS A 222 -24.12 -5.57 -12.16
CA HIS A 222 -24.34 -5.45 -10.72
C HIS A 222 -23.08 -5.06 -9.93
N ILE A 223 -21.95 -4.78 -10.59
CA ILE A 223 -20.72 -4.37 -9.89
C ILE A 223 -20.85 -2.89 -9.50
N ILE A 224 -21.09 -2.65 -8.22
CA ILE A 224 -21.09 -1.31 -7.63
C ILE A 224 -19.64 -0.85 -7.51
N ILE A 225 -19.24 0.11 -8.32
CA ILE A 225 -18.04 0.93 -8.06
C ILE A 225 -18.49 1.95 -7.03
N ASN A 226 -18.06 1.84 -5.78
CA ASN A 226 -18.32 2.88 -4.78
C ASN A 226 -17.29 4.00 -4.97
N PRO A 227 -17.68 5.21 -5.43
CA PRO A 227 -16.73 6.28 -5.75
C PRO A 227 -16.43 7.18 -4.54
N GLU A 228 -17.04 6.92 -3.38
CA GLU A 228 -16.91 7.79 -2.20
C GLU A 228 -15.64 7.47 -1.40
N LEU A 229 -14.69 8.41 -1.42
CA LEU A 229 -13.51 8.40 -0.57
C LEU A 229 -13.91 8.38 0.91
N ASN A 230 -13.27 7.53 1.72
CA ASN A 230 -13.62 7.36 3.12
C ASN A 230 -12.41 7.58 4.05
N THR A 231 -12.39 8.71 4.75
CA THR A 231 -11.32 9.05 5.70
C THR A 231 -11.43 8.35 7.06
N LYS A 232 -12.52 7.62 7.32
CA LYS A 232 -12.76 7.00 8.63
C LYS A 232 -11.68 6.00 9.01
N ARG A 233 -11.29 5.11 8.08
CA ARG A 233 -10.31 4.06 8.35
C ARG A 233 -8.94 4.63 8.70
N ILE A 234 -8.48 5.63 7.95
CA ILE A 234 -7.17 6.25 8.22
C ILE A 234 -7.18 7.03 9.53
N ALA A 235 -8.28 7.74 9.83
CA ALA A 235 -8.46 8.41 11.12
C ALA A 235 -8.41 7.42 12.29
N GLU A 236 -9.14 6.30 12.21
CA GLU A 236 -9.14 5.25 13.23
C GLU A 236 -7.74 4.65 13.45
N GLN A 237 -6.97 4.44 12.37
CA GLN A 237 -5.60 3.92 12.45
C GLN A 237 -4.63 4.92 13.08
N ILE A 238 -4.70 6.19 12.70
CA ILE A 238 -3.86 7.26 13.27
C ILE A 238 -4.19 7.48 14.75
N ASP A 239 -5.48 7.55 15.10
CA ASP A 239 -5.91 7.67 16.49
C ASP A 239 -5.44 6.49 17.34
N PHE A 240 -5.51 5.29 16.78
CA PHE A 240 -5.01 4.09 17.44
C PHE A 240 -3.49 4.11 17.63
N LEU A 241 -2.72 4.49 16.60
CA LEU A 241 -1.27 4.63 16.69
C LEU A 241 -0.85 5.68 17.72
N ASN A 242 -1.54 6.82 17.78
CA ASN A 242 -1.34 7.84 18.80
C ASN A 242 -1.53 7.28 20.22
N ARG A 243 -2.60 6.51 20.46
CA ARG A 243 -2.81 5.86 21.77
C ARG A 243 -1.75 4.82 22.09
N LEU A 244 -1.23 4.11 21.09
CA LEU A 244 -0.17 3.13 21.30
C LEU A 244 1.15 3.78 21.66
N LYS A 245 1.51 4.91 21.03
CA LYS A 245 2.79 5.58 21.24
C LYS A 245 3.13 5.82 22.70
N ASP A 246 2.14 6.19 23.51
CA ASP A 246 2.29 6.42 24.97
C ASP A 246 2.85 5.21 25.74
N PHE A 247 2.74 3.99 25.20
CA PHE A 247 3.29 2.77 25.80
C PHE A 247 4.70 2.40 25.31
N PHE A 248 5.17 3.03 24.23
CA PHE A 248 6.42 2.69 23.53
C PHE A 248 7.47 3.82 23.55
N THR A 249 7.12 5.00 24.05
CA THR A 249 8.05 6.06 24.51
C THR A 249 8.50 5.81 25.94
#